data_AF-A0A124F6B2-F1
#
_entry.id   AF-A0A124F6B2-F1
#
_cell.length_a   1.000
_cell.length_b   1.000
_cell.length_c   1.000
_cell.angle_alpha   90.00
_cell.angle_beta   90.00
_cell.angle_gamma   90.00
#
_symmetry.space_group_name_H-M   'P 1'
#
loop_
_entity.id
_entity.type
_entity.pdbx_description
1 polymer ?
#
loop_
_entity_poly.entity_id
_entity_poly.type
_entity_poly.pdbx_seq_one_letter_code
_entity_poly.pdbx_strand_id
1 'polypeptide(L)'
;MTPEYRIEAEKQITSYLQSNDVVNIKYMQVEKTYNDLGVEINVWNVRAEGGNWWVVEGEGAPMNLYTQDAFYFSADEAYSFHMGITQRLQARHHKEFKHIIDELPLDINGVKSISRRLNLAAQSLNEIAGIEHIQSIGLTCRESLIELAAILTEANPTVLTDNNLKAADFKGIVKAVIAIYAQGKSNSNLRKHSRNMAEMAWDYSSEIVHSPNKNIPDAKICLLFTCSIVSIIQNLYLKYLGFDAEQKCPECKSMDYNLHEADDLIFFMLCNDCGHEEAVQVEPQGSE
;
A
#
# COMPACT_ATOMS: atom_id res chain seq x y z
N MET A 1 8.71 -21.18 -6.77
CA MET A 1 8.21 -20.49 -7.99
C MET A 1 7.60 -21.39 -9.09
N THR A 2 6.32 -21.17 -9.44
CA THR A 2 5.63 -21.78 -10.61
C THR A 2 5.84 -20.95 -11.89
N PRO A 3 5.66 -21.52 -13.11
CA PRO A 3 5.74 -20.75 -14.35
C PRO A 3 4.71 -19.60 -14.44
N GLU A 4 3.53 -19.80 -13.88
CA GLU A 4 2.45 -18.80 -13.83
C GLU A 4 2.82 -17.62 -12.92
N TYR A 5 3.38 -17.91 -11.74
CA TYR A 5 3.90 -16.88 -10.83
C TYR A 5 4.97 -16.04 -11.52
N ARG A 6 5.92 -16.70 -12.20
CA ARG A 6 7.03 -16.03 -12.87
C ARG A 6 6.54 -15.00 -13.90
N ILE A 7 5.55 -15.35 -14.72
CA ILE A 7 4.99 -14.45 -15.75
C ILE A 7 4.33 -13.23 -15.09
N GLU A 8 3.59 -13.43 -14.01
CA GLU A 8 2.92 -12.34 -13.29
C GLU A 8 3.94 -11.43 -12.59
N ALA A 9 4.94 -12.00 -11.92
CA ALA A 9 6.02 -11.27 -11.27
C ALA A 9 6.82 -10.43 -12.28
N GLU A 10 7.20 -11.01 -13.44
CA GLU A 10 7.90 -10.27 -14.50
C GLU A 10 7.08 -9.05 -15.00
N LYS A 11 5.75 -9.20 -15.11
CA LYS A 11 4.85 -8.11 -15.50
C LYS A 11 4.78 -7.00 -14.44
N GLN A 12 4.71 -7.39 -13.17
CA GLN A 12 4.67 -6.46 -12.04
C GLN A 12 6.01 -5.71 -11.91
N ILE A 13 7.14 -6.41 -11.97
CA ILE A 13 8.48 -5.84 -11.95
C ILE A 13 8.67 -4.87 -13.11
N THR A 14 8.24 -5.23 -14.32
CA THR A 14 8.33 -4.34 -15.49
C THR A 14 7.56 -3.04 -15.26
N SER A 15 6.34 -3.13 -14.73
CA SER A 15 5.50 -1.96 -14.44
C SER A 15 6.12 -1.08 -13.35
N TYR A 16 6.67 -1.71 -12.30
CA TYR A 16 7.36 -1.02 -11.22
C TYR A 16 8.63 -0.31 -11.69
N LEU A 17 9.45 -0.94 -12.51
CA LEU A 17 10.68 -0.33 -13.06
C LEU A 17 10.37 0.87 -13.95
N GLN A 18 9.33 0.79 -14.79
CA GLN A 18 8.89 1.93 -15.61
C GLN A 18 8.48 3.13 -14.76
N SER A 19 7.83 2.91 -13.60
CA SER A 19 7.47 3.99 -12.67
C SER A 19 8.67 4.63 -11.94
N ASN A 20 9.84 3.98 -11.97
CA ASN A 20 11.08 4.46 -11.38
C ASN A 20 12.09 4.93 -12.44
N ASP A 21 11.60 5.32 -13.63
CA ASP A 21 12.42 5.78 -14.76
C ASP A 21 13.44 4.74 -15.29
N VAL A 22 13.27 3.46 -14.95
CA VAL A 22 14.09 2.36 -15.46
C VAL A 22 13.39 1.76 -16.68
N VAL A 23 13.90 2.09 -17.87
CA VAL A 23 13.33 1.72 -19.17
C VAL A 23 14.26 0.83 -19.99
N ASN A 24 13.72 0.20 -21.05
CA ASN A 24 14.47 -0.66 -21.98
C ASN A 24 15.19 -1.83 -21.29
N ILE A 25 14.43 -2.68 -20.59
CA ILE A 25 14.91 -3.91 -19.95
C ILE A 25 15.48 -4.86 -21.02
N LYS A 26 16.76 -5.21 -20.87
CA LYS A 26 17.50 -6.14 -21.75
C LYS A 26 17.55 -7.55 -21.18
N TYR A 27 17.49 -7.67 -19.86
CA TYR A 27 17.61 -8.94 -19.15
C TYR A 27 16.87 -8.86 -17.81
N MET A 28 16.14 -9.92 -17.47
CA MET A 28 15.44 -10.06 -16.20
C MET A 28 15.33 -11.55 -15.86
N GLN A 29 15.88 -11.95 -14.71
CA GLN A 29 15.82 -13.33 -14.24
C GLN A 29 15.98 -13.38 -12.72
N VAL A 30 15.34 -14.35 -12.07
CA VAL A 30 15.59 -14.65 -10.66
C VAL A 30 17.03 -15.12 -10.49
N GLU A 31 17.80 -14.40 -9.67
CA GLU A 31 19.16 -14.75 -9.29
C GLU A 31 19.15 -15.73 -8.12
N LYS A 32 18.36 -15.42 -7.08
CA LYS A 32 18.31 -16.19 -5.85
C LYS A 32 16.92 -16.06 -5.20
N THR A 33 16.50 -17.12 -4.52
CA THR A 33 15.26 -17.17 -3.73
C THR A 33 15.62 -17.52 -2.30
N TYR A 34 15.02 -16.82 -1.35
CA TYR A 34 15.23 -16.97 0.09
C TYR A 34 13.92 -17.37 0.78
N ASN A 35 14.02 -18.10 1.89
CA ASN A 35 12.88 -18.53 2.69
C ASN A 35 13.14 -18.44 4.20
N ASP A 36 14.10 -17.61 4.62
CA ASP A 36 14.66 -17.65 5.98
C ASP A 36 13.70 -17.13 7.06
N LEU A 37 12.63 -16.43 6.68
CA LEU A 37 11.62 -15.85 7.61
C LEU A 37 10.21 -16.42 7.39
N GLY A 38 10.09 -17.61 6.79
CA GLY A 38 8.78 -18.21 6.50
C GLY A 38 8.01 -17.52 5.37
N VAL A 39 8.71 -16.69 4.59
CA VAL A 39 8.20 -15.99 3.40
C VAL A 39 9.15 -16.24 2.22
N GLU A 40 8.61 -16.59 1.05
CA GLU A 40 9.40 -16.76 -0.18
C GLU A 40 9.73 -15.38 -0.77
N ILE A 41 11.00 -14.98 -0.70
CA ILE A 41 11.53 -13.73 -1.26
C ILE A 41 12.44 -14.04 -2.45
N ASN A 42 12.14 -13.48 -3.61
CA ASN A 42 12.94 -13.59 -4.81
C ASN A 42 13.75 -12.31 -5.05
N VAL A 43 15.02 -12.50 -5.39
CA VAL A 43 15.90 -11.44 -5.86
C VAL A 43 16.12 -11.63 -7.35
N TRP A 44 15.63 -10.67 -8.13
CA TRP A 44 15.72 -10.62 -9.58
C TRP A 44 16.91 -9.78 -10.00
N ASN A 45 17.72 -10.33 -10.90
CA ASN A 45 18.78 -9.61 -11.60
C ASN A 45 18.18 -8.94 -12.84
N VAL A 46 18.17 -7.61 -12.86
CA VAL A 46 17.63 -6.82 -13.96
C VAL A 46 18.71 -5.95 -14.57
N ARG A 47 18.83 -6.03 -15.91
CA ARG A 47 19.69 -5.12 -16.69
C ARG A 47 18.83 -4.33 -17.65
N ALA A 48 18.94 -3.02 -17.60
CA ALA A 48 18.20 -2.11 -18.48
C ALA A 48 19.13 -1.01 -19.01
N GLU A 49 18.56 -0.04 -19.70
CA GLU A 49 19.31 1.15 -20.08
C GLU A 49 19.54 2.03 -18.85
N GLY A 50 20.81 2.33 -18.55
CA GLY A 50 21.18 3.18 -17.42
C GLY A 50 21.75 2.45 -16.19
N GLY A 51 21.79 1.11 -16.17
CA GLY A 51 22.44 0.39 -15.08
C GLY A 51 22.02 -1.08 -14.93
N ASN A 52 22.42 -1.66 -13.81
CA ASN A 52 21.97 -2.98 -13.35
C ASN A 52 21.35 -2.85 -11.95
N TRP A 53 20.31 -3.63 -11.70
CA TRP A 53 19.54 -3.57 -10.46
C TRP A 53 19.27 -4.96 -9.90
N TRP A 54 19.20 -5.04 -8.58
CA TRP A 54 18.52 -6.11 -7.87
C TRP A 54 17.09 -5.64 -7.60
N VAL A 55 16.10 -6.41 -8.05
CA VAL A 55 14.70 -6.20 -7.66
C VAL A 55 14.32 -7.28 -6.67
N VAL A 56 14.01 -6.90 -5.44
CA VAL A 56 13.61 -7.83 -4.37
C VAL A 56 12.10 -7.77 -4.27
N GLU A 57 11.44 -8.92 -4.33
CA GLU A 57 9.99 -9.08 -4.22
C GLU A 57 9.67 -10.39 -3.50
N GLY A 58 8.53 -10.48 -2.84
CA GLY A 58 8.08 -11.75 -2.29
C GLY A 58 6.91 -11.60 -1.32
N GLU A 59 6.53 -12.71 -0.72
CA GLU A 59 5.40 -12.74 0.21
C GLU A 59 5.71 -11.90 1.46
N GLY A 60 4.83 -10.97 1.85
CA GLY A 60 5.02 -10.18 3.07
C GLY A 60 6.14 -9.13 3.05
N ALA A 61 6.85 -8.94 1.94
CA ALA A 61 7.85 -7.89 1.76
C ALA A 61 7.55 -7.05 0.50
N PRO A 62 7.55 -5.70 0.60
CA PRO A 62 7.25 -4.83 -0.53
C PRO A 62 8.26 -5.00 -1.65
N MET A 63 7.85 -4.87 -2.91
CA MET A 63 8.81 -4.82 -4.01
C MET A 63 9.70 -3.58 -3.91
N ASN A 64 11.01 -3.74 -4.07
CA ASN A 64 11.95 -2.62 -4.10
C ASN A 64 13.14 -2.87 -5.04
N LEU A 65 13.75 -1.79 -5.54
CA LEU A 65 14.91 -1.85 -6.44
C LEU A 65 16.19 -1.33 -5.77
N TYR A 66 17.31 -1.98 -6.06
CA TYR A 66 18.63 -1.68 -5.50
C TYR A 66 19.68 -1.63 -6.60
N THR A 67 20.46 -0.55 -6.67
CA THR A 67 21.48 -0.38 -7.71
C THR A 67 22.67 -1.31 -7.47
N GLN A 68 23.16 -2.01 -8.49
CA GLN A 68 24.38 -2.83 -8.38
C GLN A 68 25.67 -1.99 -8.34
N ASP A 69 25.63 -0.75 -8.80
CA ASP A 69 26.84 0.03 -9.14
C ASP A 69 27.50 0.76 -7.95
N ALA A 70 26.90 0.76 -6.75
CA ALA A 70 27.41 1.59 -5.64
C ALA A 70 27.36 0.95 -4.25
N PHE A 71 26.37 0.11 -3.94
CA PHE A 71 26.13 -0.32 -2.54
C PHE A 71 25.73 -1.79 -2.35
N TYR A 72 25.35 -2.52 -3.41
CA TYR A 72 24.86 -3.89 -3.32
C TYR A 72 25.47 -4.74 -4.44
N PHE A 73 26.58 -5.39 -4.12
CA PHE A 73 27.37 -6.18 -5.07
C PHE A 73 26.80 -7.58 -5.27
N SER A 74 25.99 -8.08 -4.34
CA SER A 74 25.38 -9.41 -4.43
C SER A 74 23.88 -9.40 -4.13
N ALA A 75 23.21 -10.49 -4.55
CA ALA A 75 21.83 -10.76 -4.19
C ALA A 75 21.64 -10.86 -2.66
N ASP A 76 22.63 -11.41 -1.94
CA ASP A 76 22.60 -11.56 -0.48
C ASP A 76 22.61 -10.20 0.24
N GLU A 77 23.41 -9.24 -0.24
CA GLU A 77 23.46 -7.89 0.32
C GLU A 77 22.15 -7.12 0.07
N ALA A 78 21.62 -7.22 -1.15
CA ALA A 78 20.35 -6.60 -1.51
C ALA A 78 19.20 -7.17 -0.67
N TYR A 79 19.13 -8.51 -0.52
CA TYR A 79 18.15 -9.17 0.34
C TYR A 79 18.28 -8.75 1.80
N SER A 80 19.48 -8.83 2.39
CA SER A 80 19.70 -8.50 3.80
C SER A 80 19.30 -7.06 4.14
N PHE A 81 19.67 -6.12 3.26
CA PHE A 81 19.30 -4.71 3.42
C PHE A 81 17.79 -4.51 3.24
N HIS A 82 17.18 -5.19 2.26
CA HIS A 82 15.75 -5.18 2.04
C HIS A 82 14.98 -5.62 3.29
N MET A 83 15.35 -6.77 3.85
CA MET A 83 14.71 -7.30 5.06
C MET A 83 14.86 -6.36 6.25
N GLY A 84 16.04 -5.76 6.44
CA GLY A 84 16.27 -4.80 7.51
C GLY A 84 15.40 -3.53 7.41
N ILE A 85 15.13 -3.04 6.19
CA ILE A 85 14.19 -1.91 6.00
C ILE A 85 12.76 -2.35 6.26
N THR A 86 12.34 -3.49 5.69
CA THR A 86 10.98 -4.01 5.80
C THR A 86 10.60 -4.27 7.26
N GLN A 87 11.48 -4.88 8.05
CA GLN A 87 11.28 -5.09 9.48
C GLN A 87 11.15 -3.78 10.26
N ARG A 88 11.96 -2.76 9.94
CA ARG A 88 11.88 -1.44 10.59
C ARG A 88 10.60 -0.70 10.22
N LEU A 89 10.13 -0.87 8.99
CA LEU A 89 8.86 -0.32 8.54
C LEU A 89 7.69 -0.99 9.28
N GLN A 90 7.67 -2.32 9.33
CA GLN A 90 6.69 -3.10 10.11
C GLN A 90 6.69 -2.71 11.60
N ALA A 91 7.87 -2.59 12.23
CA ALA A 91 8.00 -2.20 13.62
C ALA A 91 7.51 -0.77 13.91
N ARG A 92 7.67 0.17 12.95
CA ARG A 92 7.09 1.51 13.05
C ARG A 92 5.57 1.50 12.94
N HIS A 93 5.02 0.66 12.05
CA HIS A 93 3.58 0.48 11.95
C HIS A 93 2.98 -0.16 13.22
N HIS A 94 3.71 -1.06 13.89
CA HIS A 94 3.21 -1.75 15.08
C HIS A 94 3.30 -0.95 16.40
N LYS A 95 4.17 0.07 16.52
CA LYS A 95 4.51 0.67 17.84
C LYS A 95 3.95 2.05 18.15
N GLU A 96 3.36 2.78 17.20
CA GLU A 96 2.75 4.09 17.48
C GLU A 96 1.31 4.11 17.00
N PHE A 97 0.36 3.93 17.91
CA PHE A 97 -1.04 4.27 17.62
C PHE A 97 -1.14 5.78 17.42
N LYS A 98 -1.11 6.21 16.16
CA LYS A 98 -1.53 7.55 15.76
C LYS A 98 -3.00 7.46 15.37
N HIS A 99 -3.77 8.53 15.58
CA HIS A 99 -5.18 8.52 15.25
C HIS A 99 -5.35 8.06 13.79
N ILE A 100 -6.37 7.27 13.43
CA ILE A 100 -6.59 6.75 12.05
C ILE A 100 -6.59 7.87 10.98
N ILE A 101 -6.81 9.12 11.41
CA ILE A 101 -6.77 10.33 10.58
C ILE A 101 -5.31 10.84 10.39
N ASP A 102 -4.44 10.61 11.35
CA ASP A 102 -2.99 10.91 11.32
C ASP A 102 -2.18 9.80 10.65
N GLU A 103 -2.71 8.57 10.60
CA GLU A 103 -2.19 7.42 9.83
C GLU A 103 -2.61 7.48 8.35
N LEU A 104 -2.29 8.56 7.64
CA LEU A 104 -2.22 8.46 6.18
C LEU A 104 -0.91 7.74 5.86
N PRO A 105 -0.91 6.42 5.62
CA PRO A 105 0.27 5.60 5.84
C PRO A 105 1.19 5.52 4.62
N LEU A 106 1.16 6.52 3.73
CA LEU A 106 1.97 6.48 2.53
C LEU A 106 2.53 7.86 2.15
N ASP A 107 3.85 7.91 2.00
CA ASP A 107 4.58 8.92 1.26
C ASP A 107 4.37 8.76 -0.26
N ILE A 108 3.13 8.54 -0.69
CA ILE A 108 2.77 8.83 -2.07
C ILE A 108 2.70 10.35 -2.10
N ASN A 109 3.72 11.00 -2.68
CA ASN A 109 3.79 12.47 -2.78
C ASN A 109 2.45 13.10 -3.21
N GLY A 110 1.66 12.40 -4.04
CA GLY A 110 0.33 12.80 -4.46
C GLY A 110 -0.75 12.80 -3.36
N VAL A 111 -0.74 11.90 -2.37
CA VAL A 111 -1.82 11.86 -1.35
C VAL A 111 -1.56 12.86 -0.21
N LYS A 112 -0.30 13.23 0.04
CA LYS A 112 0.07 14.26 1.04
C LYS A 112 -0.62 15.61 0.79
N SER A 113 -0.78 16.02 -0.47
CA SER A 113 -1.49 17.26 -0.82
C SER A 113 -2.96 17.21 -0.42
N ILE A 114 -3.63 16.07 -0.70
CA ILE A 114 -5.02 15.81 -0.32
C ILE A 114 -5.17 15.84 1.19
N SER A 115 -4.33 15.11 1.92
CA SER A 115 -4.34 15.08 3.38
C SER A 115 -4.22 16.46 4.01
N ARG A 116 -3.26 17.26 3.52
CA ARG A 116 -3.09 18.64 3.97
C ARG A 116 -4.34 19.47 3.71
N ARG A 117 -4.96 19.34 2.53
CA ARG A 117 -6.17 20.08 2.16
C ARG A 117 -7.36 19.69 3.07
N LEU A 118 -7.55 18.41 3.33
CA LEU A 118 -8.60 17.91 4.22
C LEU A 118 -8.39 18.36 5.67
N ASN A 119 -7.14 18.40 6.15
CA ASN A 119 -6.82 18.94 7.47
C ASN A 119 -7.11 20.44 7.58
N LEU A 120 -6.83 21.22 6.53
CA LEU A 120 -7.22 22.63 6.49
C LEU A 120 -8.75 22.80 6.49
N ALA A 121 -9.48 21.98 5.73
CA ALA A 121 -10.95 21.97 5.76
C ALA A 121 -11.49 21.59 7.14
N ALA A 122 -10.82 20.68 7.86
CA ALA A 122 -11.15 20.33 9.23
C ALA A 122 -11.00 21.52 10.18
N GLN A 123 -9.97 22.35 9.99
CA GLN A 123 -9.78 23.57 10.75
C GLN A 123 -10.85 24.63 10.41
N SER A 124 -11.19 24.78 9.13
CA SER A 124 -12.24 25.70 8.66
C SER A 124 -13.62 25.42 9.24
N LEU A 125 -13.90 24.19 9.71
CA LEU A 125 -15.14 23.87 10.43
C LEU A 125 -15.34 24.73 11.70
N ASN A 126 -14.26 25.25 12.30
CA ASN A 126 -14.34 26.09 13.50
C ASN A 126 -14.75 27.55 13.18
N GLU A 127 -14.70 27.95 11.91
CA GLU A 127 -14.91 29.32 11.46
C GLU A 127 -16.14 29.45 10.55
N ILE A 128 -17.09 28.50 10.65
CA ILE A 128 -18.32 28.52 9.85
C ILE A 128 -19.24 29.64 10.32
N ALA A 129 -19.40 30.65 9.48
CA ALA A 129 -20.31 31.78 9.70
C ALA A 129 -21.58 31.70 8.84
N GLY A 130 -21.59 30.84 7.80
CA GLY A 130 -22.71 30.73 6.88
C GLY A 130 -22.62 29.52 5.95
N ILE A 131 -23.66 29.36 5.13
CA ILE A 131 -23.81 28.22 4.21
C ILE A 131 -22.70 28.14 3.16
N GLU A 132 -22.15 29.26 2.71
CA GLU A 132 -21.05 29.29 1.74
C GLU A 132 -19.81 28.57 2.27
N HIS A 133 -19.53 28.66 3.57
CA HIS A 133 -18.41 27.94 4.19
C HIS A 133 -18.67 26.41 4.18
N ILE A 134 -19.92 25.99 4.39
CA ILE A 134 -20.32 24.57 4.33
C ILE A 134 -20.18 24.04 2.89
N GLN A 135 -20.64 24.79 1.91
CA GLN A 135 -20.52 24.45 0.49
C GLN A 135 -19.04 24.40 0.06
N SER A 136 -18.21 25.31 0.58
CA SER A 136 -16.75 25.29 0.36
C SER A 136 -16.08 24.04 0.91
N ILE A 137 -16.54 23.51 2.04
CA ILE A 137 -16.05 22.22 2.57
C ILE A 137 -16.46 21.08 1.64
N GLY A 138 -17.72 21.06 1.19
CA GLY A 138 -18.17 20.08 0.19
C GLY A 138 -17.35 20.13 -1.10
N LEU A 139 -17.02 21.33 -1.57
CA LEU A 139 -16.19 21.54 -2.77
C LEU A 139 -14.77 20.99 -2.54
N THR A 140 -14.19 21.33 -1.39
CA THR A 140 -12.86 20.83 -0.99
C THR A 140 -12.81 19.30 -0.95
N CYS A 141 -13.85 18.67 -0.41
CA CYS A 141 -13.99 17.22 -0.40
C CYS A 141 -14.06 16.67 -1.83
N ARG A 142 -14.93 17.24 -2.68
CA ARG A 142 -15.11 16.79 -4.07
C ARG A 142 -13.85 16.93 -4.92
N GLU A 143 -13.13 18.05 -4.81
CA GLU A 143 -11.86 18.28 -5.49
C GLU A 143 -10.78 17.30 -5.02
N SER A 144 -10.76 16.99 -3.71
CA SER A 144 -9.85 15.99 -3.15
C SER A 144 -10.11 14.58 -3.70
N LEU A 145 -11.38 14.22 -3.95
CA LEU A 145 -11.73 12.96 -4.60
C LEU A 145 -11.30 12.92 -6.07
N ILE A 146 -11.44 14.03 -6.80
CA ILE A 146 -10.97 14.13 -8.20
C ILE A 146 -9.44 13.99 -8.27
N GLU A 147 -8.71 14.68 -7.39
CA GLU A 147 -7.26 14.55 -7.29
C GLU A 147 -6.84 13.12 -6.92
N LEU A 148 -7.57 12.48 -6.00
CA LEU A 148 -7.34 11.07 -5.68
C LEU A 148 -7.49 10.20 -6.93
N ALA A 149 -8.55 10.37 -7.73
CA ALA A 149 -8.71 9.62 -8.96
C ALA A 149 -7.55 9.87 -9.95
N ALA A 150 -7.07 11.10 -10.08
CA ALA A 150 -5.92 11.41 -10.93
C ALA A 150 -4.66 10.66 -10.50
N ILE A 151 -4.33 10.69 -9.20
CA ILE A 151 -3.20 9.95 -8.61
C ILE A 151 -3.35 8.45 -8.86
N LEU A 152 -4.56 7.91 -8.71
CA LEU A 152 -4.80 6.49 -8.93
C LEU A 152 -4.66 6.09 -10.40
N THR A 153 -5.06 6.95 -11.35
CA THR A 153 -4.85 6.71 -12.78
C THR A 153 -3.39 6.80 -13.19
N GLU A 154 -2.62 7.70 -12.56
CA GLU A 154 -1.18 7.82 -12.77
C GLU A 154 -0.46 6.56 -12.26
N ALA A 155 -0.84 6.09 -11.07
CA ALA A 155 -0.30 4.85 -10.50
C ALA A 155 -0.76 3.58 -11.24
N ASN A 156 -1.84 3.64 -12.02
CA ASN A 156 -2.41 2.51 -12.76
C ASN A 156 -2.74 2.91 -14.21
N PRO A 157 -1.74 3.03 -15.11
CA PRO A 157 -1.91 3.67 -16.42
C PRO A 157 -2.96 3.03 -17.34
N THR A 158 -3.22 1.73 -17.21
CA THR A 158 -4.17 1.00 -18.09
C THR A 158 -5.63 1.08 -17.61
N VAL A 159 -5.89 1.60 -16.40
CA VAL A 159 -7.24 1.62 -15.80
C VAL A 159 -8.26 2.31 -16.70
N LEU A 160 -7.88 3.44 -17.32
CA LEU A 160 -8.77 4.21 -18.18
C LEU A 160 -9.10 3.47 -19.48
N THR A 161 -8.10 2.90 -20.14
CA THR A 161 -8.26 2.19 -21.41
C THR A 161 -9.02 0.88 -21.24
N ASP A 162 -8.65 0.09 -20.24
CA ASP A 162 -9.18 -1.26 -20.03
C ASP A 162 -10.66 -1.24 -19.64
N ASN A 163 -11.10 -0.16 -19.00
CA ASN A 163 -12.48 0.01 -18.52
C ASN A 163 -13.28 1.03 -19.34
N ASN A 164 -12.71 1.60 -20.41
CA ASN A 164 -13.31 2.65 -21.23
C ASN A 164 -13.85 3.83 -20.38
N LEU A 165 -13.02 4.31 -19.44
CA LEU A 165 -13.38 5.36 -18.48
C LEU A 165 -12.87 6.73 -18.91
N LYS A 166 -13.59 7.77 -18.49
CA LYS A 166 -13.13 9.16 -18.62
C LYS A 166 -12.27 9.53 -17.41
N ALA A 167 -11.29 10.42 -17.59
CA ALA A 167 -10.46 10.92 -16.49
C ALA A 167 -11.26 11.58 -15.35
N ALA A 168 -12.45 12.12 -15.65
CA ALA A 168 -13.35 12.72 -14.66
C ALA A 168 -14.30 11.72 -13.98
N ASP A 169 -14.29 10.43 -14.37
CA ASP A 169 -15.19 9.42 -13.80
C ASP A 169 -14.61 8.83 -12.51
N PHE A 170 -14.69 9.61 -11.43
CA PHE A 170 -14.20 9.22 -10.11
C PHE A 170 -14.72 7.84 -9.68
N LYS A 171 -16.03 7.59 -9.78
CA LYS A 171 -16.66 6.34 -9.33
C LYS A 171 -16.14 5.15 -10.14
N GLY A 172 -16.06 5.30 -11.47
CA GLY A 172 -15.51 4.28 -12.36
C GLY A 172 -14.05 3.95 -12.05
N ILE A 173 -13.22 4.99 -11.91
CA ILE A 173 -11.77 4.88 -11.63
C ILE A 173 -11.54 4.14 -10.31
N VAL A 174 -12.17 4.62 -9.22
CA VAL A 174 -11.98 4.01 -7.90
C VAL A 174 -12.50 2.57 -7.87
N LYS A 175 -13.61 2.27 -8.54
CA LYS A 175 -14.11 0.90 -8.68
C LYS A 175 -13.11 -0.03 -9.37
N ALA A 176 -12.48 0.42 -10.45
CA ALA A 176 -11.48 -0.37 -11.18
C ALA A 176 -10.23 -0.60 -10.33
N VAL A 177 -9.73 0.45 -9.68
CA VAL A 177 -8.53 0.39 -8.83
C VAL A 177 -8.73 -0.50 -7.59
N ILE A 178 -9.89 -0.42 -6.92
CA ILE A 178 -10.24 -1.34 -5.82
C ILE A 178 -10.20 -2.80 -6.28
N ALA A 179 -10.56 -3.09 -7.53
CA ALA A 179 -10.48 -4.44 -8.08
C ALA A 179 -9.03 -4.91 -8.29
N ILE A 180 -8.12 -3.99 -8.65
CA ILE A 180 -6.68 -4.24 -8.78
C ILE A 180 -6.05 -4.47 -7.41
N TYR A 181 -6.33 -3.62 -6.42
CA TYR A 181 -5.65 -3.66 -5.11
C TYR A 181 -6.15 -4.79 -4.21
N ALA A 182 -7.43 -5.17 -4.31
CA ALA A 182 -8.03 -6.19 -3.45
C ALA A 182 -8.42 -7.42 -4.27
N GLN A 183 -7.45 -8.10 -4.87
CA GLN A 183 -7.67 -9.27 -5.72
C GLN A 183 -8.18 -10.49 -4.94
N GLY A 184 -8.61 -11.53 -5.65
CA GLY A 184 -9.04 -12.80 -5.04
C GLY A 184 -10.48 -12.83 -4.51
N LYS A 185 -10.99 -14.04 -4.28
CA LYS A 185 -12.39 -14.26 -3.85
C LYS A 185 -12.63 -13.86 -2.39
N SER A 186 -11.65 -14.04 -1.52
CA SER A 186 -11.67 -13.66 -0.11
C SER A 186 -11.96 -12.17 0.10
N ASN A 187 -11.50 -11.31 -0.82
CA ASN A 187 -11.67 -9.86 -0.75
C ASN A 187 -12.97 -9.34 -1.37
N SER A 188 -13.92 -10.19 -1.77
CA SER A 188 -15.15 -9.78 -2.44
C SER A 188 -16.00 -8.79 -1.62
N ASN A 189 -16.18 -9.05 -0.32
CA ASN A 189 -16.90 -8.16 0.59
C ASN A 189 -16.14 -6.85 0.82
N LEU A 190 -14.82 -6.91 1.00
CA LEU A 190 -13.97 -5.73 1.15
C LEU A 190 -14.12 -4.80 -0.06
N ARG A 191 -14.01 -5.34 -1.29
CA ARG A 191 -14.25 -4.57 -2.52
C ARG A 191 -15.64 -3.94 -2.58
N LYS A 192 -16.68 -4.62 -2.07
CA LYS A 192 -18.04 -4.06 -2.03
C LYS A 192 -18.11 -2.88 -1.07
N HIS A 193 -17.61 -3.03 0.16
CA HIS A 193 -17.65 -1.97 1.16
C HIS A 193 -16.84 -0.74 0.76
N SER A 194 -15.63 -0.94 0.22
CA SER A 194 -14.78 0.16 -0.25
C SER A 194 -15.43 0.94 -1.40
N ARG A 195 -16.08 0.26 -2.35
CA ARG A 195 -16.82 0.92 -3.44
C ARG A 195 -18.00 1.72 -2.92
N ASN A 196 -18.79 1.14 -2.02
CA ASN A 196 -19.92 1.84 -1.42
C ASN A 196 -19.47 3.11 -0.66
N MET A 197 -18.33 3.04 0.04
CA MET A 197 -17.77 4.23 0.71
C MET A 197 -17.36 5.31 -0.28
N ALA A 198 -16.72 4.94 -1.39
CA ALA A 198 -16.37 5.89 -2.44
C ALA A 198 -17.60 6.57 -3.06
N GLU A 199 -18.65 5.79 -3.33
CA GLU A 199 -19.92 6.31 -3.85
C GLU A 199 -20.58 7.28 -2.86
N MET A 200 -20.65 6.91 -1.57
CA MET A 200 -21.19 7.78 -0.51
C MET A 200 -20.41 9.09 -0.38
N ALA A 201 -19.07 9.03 -0.36
CA ALA A 201 -18.23 10.22 -0.27
C ALA A 201 -18.45 11.17 -1.47
N TRP A 202 -18.55 10.61 -2.68
CA TRP A 202 -18.79 11.38 -3.90
C TRP A 202 -20.19 12.02 -3.94
N ASP A 203 -21.22 11.23 -3.66
CA ASP A 203 -22.61 11.70 -3.74
C ASP A 203 -22.90 12.73 -2.66
N TYR A 204 -22.46 12.46 -1.43
CA TYR A 204 -22.70 13.37 -0.32
C TYR A 204 -21.90 14.67 -0.45
N SER A 205 -20.65 14.64 -0.92
CA SER A 205 -19.91 15.88 -1.21
C SER A 205 -20.58 16.72 -2.29
N SER A 206 -21.12 16.09 -3.34
CA SER A 206 -21.90 16.78 -4.38
C SER A 206 -23.19 17.38 -3.82
N GLU A 207 -23.88 16.68 -2.92
CA GLU A 207 -25.09 17.18 -2.26
C GLU A 207 -24.79 18.41 -1.38
N ILE A 208 -23.69 18.40 -0.62
CA ILE A 208 -23.28 19.52 0.24
C ILE A 208 -23.02 20.77 -0.59
N VAL A 209 -22.31 20.66 -1.71
CA VAL A 209 -21.99 21.81 -2.59
C VAL A 209 -23.24 22.52 -3.11
N HIS A 210 -24.31 21.78 -3.39
CA HIS A 210 -25.51 22.32 -4.03
C HIS A 210 -26.65 22.65 -3.07
N SER A 211 -26.54 22.27 -1.80
CA SER A 211 -27.64 22.43 -0.85
C SER A 211 -27.51 23.73 -0.05
N PRO A 212 -28.57 24.55 0.03
CA PRO A 212 -28.58 25.77 0.83
C PRO A 212 -28.93 25.52 2.31
N ASN A 213 -29.34 24.29 2.66
CA ASN A 213 -29.95 23.96 3.97
C ASN A 213 -29.07 23.07 4.86
N LYS A 214 -27.82 22.81 4.45
CA LYS A 214 -26.89 21.96 5.20
C LYS A 214 -26.32 22.70 6.39
N ASN A 215 -25.99 21.94 7.43
CA ASN A 215 -25.43 22.45 8.68
C ASN A 215 -24.02 21.92 8.93
N ILE A 216 -23.41 22.39 10.02
CA ILE A 216 -22.03 22.02 10.39
C ILE A 216 -21.87 20.49 10.55
N PRO A 217 -22.77 19.75 11.24
CA PRO A 217 -22.74 18.29 11.23
C PRO A 217 -22.71 17.66 9.83
N ASP A 218 -23.49 18.16 8.88
CA ASP A 218 -23.48 17.65 7.51
C ASP A 218 -22.09 17.83 6.85
N ALA A 219 -21.48 19.01 7.03
CA ALA A 219 -20.12 19.28 6.54
C ALA A 219 -19.08 18.35 7.18
N LYS A 220 -19.20 18.10 8.49
CA LYS A 220 -18.34 17.16 9.24
C LYS A 220 -18.46 15.74 8.72
N ILE A 221 -19.69 15.26 8.50
CA ILE A 221 -19.93 13.92 7.96
C ILE A 221 -19.34 13.79 6.55
N CYS A 222 -19.49 14.81 5.72
CA CYS A 222 -18.90 14.84 4.38
C CYS A 222 -17.37 14.76 4.42
N LEU A 223 -16.74 15.51 5.34
CA LEU A 223 -15.30 15.46 5.53
C LEU A 223 -14.86 14.07 6.00
N LEU A 224 -15.58 13.46 6.95
CA LEU A 224 -15.28 12.11 7.46
C LEU A 224 -15.39 11.05 6.37
N PHE A 225 -16.42 11.08 5.52
CA PHE A 225 -16.52 10.15 4.38
C PHE A 225 -15.34 10.30 3.42
N THR A 226 -14.93 11.54 3.14
CA THR A 226 -13.82 11.83 2.24
C THR A 226 -12.49 11.34 2.82
N CYS A 227 -12.19 11.66 4.08
CA CYS A 227 -11.01 11.14 4.77
C CYS A 227 -11.02 9.61 4.79
N SER A 228 -12.17 8.99 5.10
CA SER A 228 -12.29 7.54 5.18
C SER A 228 -11.95 6.85 3.86
N ILE A 229 -12.45 7.34 2.73
CA ILE A 229 -12.13 6.70 1.44
C ILE A 229 -10.66 6.89 1.06
N VAL A 230 -10.06 8.06 1.34
CA VAL A 230 -8.63 8.28 1.12
C VAL A 230 -7.81 7.25 1.92
N SER A 231 -8.09 7.12 3.22
CA SER A 231 -7.41 6.14 4.09
C SER A 231 -7.66 4.69 3.66
N ILE A 232 -8.89 4.34 3.26
CA ILE A 232 -9.21 2.99 2.75
C ILE A 232 -8.36 2.67 1.51
N ILE A 233 -8.27 3.59 0.55
CA ILE A 233 -7.51 3.36 -0.68
C ILE A 233 -6.02 3.16 -0.39
N GLN A 234 -5.45 3.94 0.54
CA GLN A 234 -4.07 3.75 0.96
C GLN A 234 -3.85 2.38 1.61
N ASN A 235 -4.73 1.96 2.51
CA ASN A 235 -4.63 0.65 3.17
C ASN A 235 -4.85 -0.50 2.19
N LEU A 236 -5.72 -0.33 1.19
CA LEU A 236 -5.86 -1.30 0.10
C LEU A 236 -4.58 -1.39 -0.73
N TYR A 237 -3.90 -0.27 -0.97
CA TYR A 237 -2.61 -0.28 -1.65
C TYR A 237 -1.52 -0.97 -0.81
N LEU A 238 -1.45 -0.74 0.49
CA LEU A 238 -0.54 -1.48 1.38
C LEU A 238 -0.82 -2.98 1.37
N LYS A 239 -2.09 -3.36 1.47
CA LYS A 239 -2.54 -4.75 1.32
C LYS A 239 -2.12 -5.33 -0.04
N TYR A 240 -2.26 -4.57 -1.11
CA TYR A 240 -1.82 -4.97 -2.45
C TYR A 240 -0.31 -5.19 -2.55
N LEU A 241 0.48 -4.40 -1.82
CA LEU A 241 1.93 -4.57 -1.69
C LEU A 241 2.34 -5.71 -0.73
N GLY A 242 1.39 -6.45 -0.14
CA GLY A 242 1.66 -7.60 0.73
C GLY A 242 1.86 -7.26 2.22
N PHE A 243 1.57 -6.03 2.65
CA PHE A 243 1.67 -5.64 4.07
C PHE A 243 0.54 -6.18 4.97
N ASP A 244 -0.26 -7.14 4.49
CA ASP A 244 -1.31 -7.83 5.26
C ASP A 244 -0.94 -9.26 5.70
N ALA A 245 0.30 -9.68 5.43
CA ALA A 245 0.86 -10.98 5.80
C ALA A 245 1.39 -11.02 7.24
N GLU A 246 0.68 -10.37 8.18
CA GLU A 246 1.04 -10.41 9.60
C GLU A 246 0.95 -11.86 10.11
N GLN A 247 2.07 -12.39 10.59
CA GLN A 247 2.12 -13.73 11.16
C GLN A 247 1.26 -13.78 12.43
N LYS A 248 0.43 -14.81 12.53
CA LYS A 248 -0.51 -15.01 13.65
C LYS A 248 -0.14 -16.27 14.39
N CYS A 249 -0.20 -16.21 15.72
CA CYS A 249 0.02 -17.36 16.58
C CYS A 249 -0.86 -18.52 16.13
N PRO A 250 -0.30 -19.69 15.81
CA PRO A 250 -1.09 -20.82 15.36
C PRO A 250 -2.09 -21.24 16.44
N GLU A 251 -1.71 -21.11 17.72
CA GLU A 251 -2.53 -21.42 18.90
C GLU A 251 -3.60 -20.36 19.19
N CYS A 252 -3.22 -19.11 19.47
CA CYS A 252 -4.14 -18.09 20.00
C CYS A 252 -4.55 -17.01 18.99
N LYS A 253 -3.99 -17.04 17.77
CA LYS A 253 -4.17 -16.03 16.70
C LYS A 253 -3.71 -14.61 17.05
N SER A 254 -2.99 -14.43 18.16
CA SER A 254 -2.32 -13.17 18.49
C SER A 254 -1.27 -12.81 17.45
N MET A 255 -1.04 -11.51 17.28
CA MET A 255 0.03 -10.94 16.46
C MET A 255 1.17 -10.40 17.32
N ASP A 256 1.09 -10.55 18.65
CA ASP A 256 2.11 -10.07 19.59
C ASP A 256 3.19 -11.12 19.80
N TYR A 257 4.35 -10.89 19.18
CA TYR A 257 5.51 -11.76 19.20
C TYR A 257 6.78 -11.03 19.63
N ASN A 258 7.66 -11.75 20.33
CA ASN A 258 9.06 -11.38 20.51
C ASN A 258 9.96 -12.37 19.76
N LEU A 259 10.96 -11.82 19.08
CA LEU A 259 12.06 -12.62 18.54
C LEU A 259 13.11 -12.84 19.63
N HIS A 260 13.45 -14.10 19.89
CA HIS A 260 14.53 -14.48 20.77
C HIS A 260 15.58 -15.28 19.99
N GLU A 261 16.84 -14.85 20.08
CA GLU A 261 17.99 -15.57 19.55
C GLU A 261 18.36 -16.67 20.55
N ALA A 262 18.47 -17.91 20.08
CA ALA A 262 18.84 -19.05 20.93
C ALA A 262 20.28 -19.53 20.73
N ASP A 263 20.79 -19.47 19.49
CA ASP A 263 22.17 -19.74 19.07
C ASP A 263 22.43 -19.01 17.73
N ASP A 264 23.69 -18.82 17.32
CA ASP A 264 24.21 -17.92 16.24
C ASP A 264 23.44 -17.90 14.89
N LEU A 265 22.50 -18.81 14.64
CA LEU A 265 21.71 -18.97 13.41
C LEU A 265 20.24 -19.40 13.61
N ILE A 266 19.72 -19.49 14.85
CA ILE A 266 18.35 -19.95 15.12
C ILE A 266 17.58 -18.89 15.90
N PHE A 267 16.52 -18.37 15.27
CA PHE A 267 15.58 -17.45 15.89
C PHE A 267 14.31 -18.19 16.30
N PHE A 268 13.81 -17.88 17.49
CA PHE A 268 12.51 -18.33 17.97
C PHE A 268 11.56 -17.15 18.01
N MET A 269 10.34 -17.35 17.53
CA MET A 269 9.25 -16.44 17.78
C MET A 269 8.44 -16.91 18.97
N LEU A 270 8.43 -16.11 20.03
CA LEU A 270 7.64 -16.33 21.24
C LEU A 270 6.38 -15.46 21.17
N CYS A 271 5.21 -16.08 21.22
CA CYS A 271 3.95 -15.35 21.35
C CYS A 271 3.79 -14.85 22.80
N ASN A 272 3.62 -13.54 22.98
CA ASN A 272 3.50 -12.93 24.31
C ASN A 272 2.18 -13.26 25.02
N ASP A 273 1.13 -13.60 24.27
CA ASP A 273 -0.20 -13.86 24.84
C ASP A 273 -0.39 -15.29 25.38
N CYS A 274 0.17 -16.30 24.70
CA CYS A 274 0.00 -17.70 25.09
C CYS A 274 1.30 -18.45 25.36
N GLY A 275 2.46 -17.82 25.12
CA GLY A 275 3.78 -18.44 25.30
C GLY A 275 4.11 -19.49 24.24
N HIS A 276 3.38 -19.55 23.12
CA HIS A 276 3.72 -20.46 22.03
C HIS A 276 5.05 -20.07 21.40
N GLU A 277 5.96 -21.03 21.29
CA GLU A 277 7.27 -20.86 20.65
C GLU A 277 7.30 -21.62 19.34
N GLU A 278 7.68 -20.93 18.27
CA GLU A 278 7.90 -21.52 16.96
C GLU A 278 9.33 -21.21 16.51
N ALA A 279 10.07 -22.26 16.14
CA ALA A 279 11.41 -22.12 15.60
C ALA A 279 11.32 -21.60 14.16
N VAL A 280 12.00 -20.49 13.88
CA VAL A 280 12.20 -20.00 12.52
C VAL A 280 13.47 -20.68 12.00
N GLN A 281 13.30 -21.71 11.15
CA GLN A 281 14.45 -22.37 10.53
C GLN A 281 15.07 -21.45 9.47
N VAL A 282 16.28 -20.95 9.77
CA VAL A 282 17.18 -20.39 8.77
C VAL A 282 17.84 -21.57 8.06
N GLU A 283 17.56 -21.78 6.77
CA GLU A 283 18.26 -22.83 6.02
C GLU A 283 19.75 -22.47 5.93
N PRO A 284 20.67 -23.39 6.26
CA PRO A 284 22.09 -23.13 6.07
C PRO A 284 22.35 -23.02 4.56
N GLN A 285 22.86 -21.86 4.15
CA GLN A 285 23.23 -21.57 2.75
C GLN A 285 24.04 -22.74 2.17
N GLY A 286 23.50 -23.36 1.12
CA GLY A 286 24.20 -24.35 0.32
C GLY A 286 25.50 -23.75 -0.21
N SER A 287 26.61 -24.43 0.08
CA SER A 287 27.91 -24.15 -0.50
C SER A 287 28.00 -24.82 -1.86
N GLU A 288 27.83 -24.06 -2.94
CA GLU A 288 28.36 -24.36 -4.27
C GLU A 288 28.87 -23.07 -4.94
#